data_AF-A0A7W8IN41-F1
#
_entry.id   AF-A0A7W8IN41-F1
#
_cell.length_a   1.000
_cell.length_b   1.000
_cell.length_c   1.000
_cell.angle_alpha   90.00
_cell.angle_beta   90.00
_cell.angle_gamma   90.00
#
_symmetry.space_group_name_H-M   'P 1'
#
loop_
_entity.id
_entity.type
_entity.pdbx_description
1 polymer ?
#
loop_
_entity_poly.entity_id
_entity_poly.type
_entity_poly.pdbx_seq_one_letter_code
_entity_poly.pdbx_strand_id
1 'polypeptide(L)'
;MIQTARWINPDLKLSIYLINQRSSCLLFTDCLKEIRTWSKAHPGHVPLFLLIETKHGRTQSIPDSVEAEPFTSETFDALDKEIRSVFSDKEMILPDKVRGDYQTLEAAVHAGQWPTLVESRGKVIFLMDQKNAGPIDTAGHPLLQGRVLFTNSDPGKPDVAFVEENEGSPQLIDQLVRQGYIVRARADESTIAARTNDTTRRDALLHSGAQMISTDYPLSEPSKWTGYSVGFADGLPARCNIINAPATCKSSLLEPNAMSGGVHSPENHPVSRKLK
;
A
#
# COMPACT_ATOMS: atom_id res chain seq x y z
N MET A 1 4.88 7.97 11.51
CA MET A 1 4.93 7.00 10.38
C MET A 1 5.39 7.71 9.10
N ILE A 2 5.72 6.98 8.04
CA ILE A 2 6.10 7.53 6.72
C ILE A 2 4.88 7.59 5.82
N GLN A 3 4.82 8.62 4.97
CA GLN A 3 3.94 8.62 3.81
C GLN A 3 4.75 8.22 2.57
N THR A 4 4.45 7.06 2.00
CA THR A 4 5.07 6.57 0.77
C THR A 4 4.14 6.85 -0.41
N ALA A 5 4.64 7.63 -1.37
CA ALA A 5 4.17 7.56 -2.75
C ALA A 5 5.23 6.75 -3.50
N ARG A 6 5.49 5.52 -3.04
CA ARG A 6 6.56 4.68 -3.60
C ARG A 6 5.97 3.55 -4.41
N TRP A 7 6.47 3.52 -5.63
CA TRP A 7 6.17 2.55 -6.65
C TRP A 7 7.15 1.38 -6.60
N ILE A 8 6.58 0.20 -6.77
CA ILE A 8 7.26 -0.94 -7.39
C ILE A 8 7.24 -0.63 -8.91
N ASN A 9 8.39 -0.74 -9.57
CA ASN A 9 8.54 -0.59 -11.04
C ASN A 9 7.57 -1.55 -11.80
N PRO A 10 7.31 -1.38 -13.11
CA PRO A 10 5.98 -1.41 -13.74
C PRO A 10 5.30 -2.77 -13.88
N ASP A 11 5.93 -3.86 -13.44
CA ASP A 11 5.45 -5.21 -13.77
C ASP A 11 4.91 -5.99 -12.57
N LEU A 12 4.66 -5.33 -11.43
CA LEU A 12 4.09 -5.99 -10.25
C LEU A 12 2.73 -5.44 -9.85
N LYS A 13 1.74 -5.65 -10.72
CA LYS A 13 0.40 -6.04 -10.26
C LYS A 13 0.37 -7.56 -10.35
N LEU A 14 0.10 -8.26 -9.25
CA LEU A 14 -0.21 -9.69 -9.26
C LEU A 14 -1.56 -9.86 -9.98
N SER A 15 -1.51 -9.82 -11.31
CA SER A 15 -2.63 -9.96 -12.22
C SER A 15 -2.42 -11.25 -12.97
N ILE A 16 -3.44 -12.11 -12.91
CA ILE A 16 -3.53 -13.40 -13.59
C ILE A 16 -2.93 -13.31 -15.01
N TYR A 17 -2.05 -14.26 -15.30
CA TYR A 17 -1.21 -14.44 -16.50
C TYR A 17 -1.89 -14.16 -17.86
N LEU A 18 -3.22 -14.19 -17.93
CA LEU A 18 -3.97 -13.91 -19.16
C LEU A 18 -3.99 -12.44 -19.58
N ILE A 19 -3.68 -11.49 -18.69
CA ILE A 19 -3.97 -10.05 -18.92
C ILE A 19 -2.72 -9.19 -18.91
N ASN A 20 -1.73 -9.52 -18.07
CA ASN A 20 -0.48 -8.76 -17.98
C ASN A 20 0.67 -9.51 -18.65
N GLN A 21 0.82 -9.32 -19.97
CA GLN A 21 1.90 -9.95 -20.76
C GLN A 21 3.31 -9.40 -20.46
N ARG A 22 3.46 -8.55 -19.43
CA ARG A 22 4.74 -8.00 -18.99
C ARG A 22 5.17 -8.46 -17.59
N SER A 23 4.42 -9.34 -16.91
CA SER A 23 4.84 -9.84 -15.60
C SER A 23 6.28 -10.38 -15.63
N SER A 24 7.14 -9.83 -14.77
CA SER A 24 8.57 -10.19 -14.71
C SER A 24 8.82 -11.57 -14.10
N CYS A 25 7.83 -12.10 -13.38
CA CYS A 25 7.87 -13.37 -12.65
C CYS A 25 6.53 -14.12 -12.80
N LEU A 26 6.59 -15.45 -12.83
CA LEU A 26 5.42 -16.31 -13.03
C LEU A 26 4.82 -16.84 -11.72
N LEU A 27 5.68 -17.24 -10.78
CA LEU A 27 5.26 -17.73 -9.47
C LEU A 27 5.28 -16.60 -8.46
N PHE A 28 4.29 -16.57 -7.57
CA PHE A 28 4.22 -15.60 -6.48
C PHE A 28 5.52 -15.58 -5.65
N THR A 29 6.07 -16.75 -5.31
CA THR A 29 7.33 -16.86 -4.58
C THR A 29 8.54 -16.31 -5.33
N ASP A 30 8.56 -16.37 -6.66
CA ASP A 30 9.66 -15.80 -7.46
C ASP A 30 9.59 -14.27 -7.47
N CYS A 31 8.38 -13.70 -7.59
CA CYS A 31 8.16 -12.27 -7.43
C CYS A 31 8.61 -11.77 -6.04
N LEU A 32 8.29 -12.52 -4.98
CA LEU A 32 8.75 -12.21 -3.63
C LEU A 32 10.27 -12.29 -3.48
N LYS A 33 10.95 -13.22 -4.17
CA LYS A 33 12.42 -13.32 -4.14
C LYS A 33 13.09 -12.13 -4.81
N GLU A 34 12.51 -11.57 -5.87
CA GLU A 34 13.01 -10.33 -6.49
C GLU A 34 12.94 -9.16 -5.51
N ILE A 35 11.79 -8.96 -4.86
CA ILE A 35 11.60 -7.92 -3.84
C ILE A 35 12.59 -8.12 -2.68
N ARG A 36 12.72 -9.35 -2.19
CA ARG A 36 13.64 -9.66 -1.08
C ARG A 36 15.10 -9.40 -1.45
N THR A 37 15.50 -9.78 -2.66
CA THR A 37 16.86 -9.56 -3.16
C THR A 37 17.17 -8.07 -3.20
N TRP A 38 16.25 -7.26 -3.72
CA TRP A 38 16.37 -5.81 -3.71
C TRP A 38 16.41 -5.26 -2.28
N SER A 39 15.51 -5.70 -1.40
CA SER A 39 15.43 -5.26 0.00
C SER A 39 16.73 -5.50 0.76
N LYS A 40 17.34 -6.68 0.60
CA LYS A 40 18.64 -7.02 1.21
C LYS A 40 19.79 -6.18 0.68
N ALA A 41 19.75 -5.77 -0.59
CA ALA A 41 20.73 -4.87 -1.17
C ALA A 41 20.56 -3.41 -0.67
N HIS A 42 19.40 -3.08 -0.10
CA HIS A 42 19.05 -1.73 0.37
C HIS A 42 18.55 -1.76 1.83
N PRO A 43 19.34 -2.24 2.81
CA PRO A 43 18.85 -2.49 4.17
C PRO A 43 18.34 -1.23 4.90
N GLY A 44 18.68 -0.05 4.39
CA GLY A 44 18.18 1.23 4.88
C GLY A 44 16.85 1.68 4.27
N HIS A 45 16.20 0.93 3.38
CA HIS A 45 14.96 1.39 2.74
C HIS A 45 13.82 1.56 3.77
N VAL A 46 12.91 2.50 3.53
CA VAL A 46 11.66 2.66 4.27
C VAL A 46 10.80 1.41 4.12
N PRO A 47 9.93 1.05 5.09
CA PRO A 47 9.14 -0.17 5.00
C PRO A 47 8.36 -0.24 3.68
N LEU A 48 8.42 -1.39 3.01
CA LEU A 48 7.68 -1.62 1.77
C LEU A 48 6.31 -2.21 2.09
N PHE A 49 5.27 -1.58 1.55
CA PHE A 49 3.90 -2.09 1.62
C PHE A 49 3.62 -2.97 0.41
N LEU A 50 3.36 -4.25 0.64
CA LEU A 50 3.03 -5.24 -0.39
C LEU A 50 1.55 -5.55 -0.29
N LEU A 51 0.79 -4.95 -1.21
CA LEU A 51 -0.65 -5.13 -1.28
C LEU A 51 -0.97 -6.40 -2.07
N ILE A 52 -1.62 -7.35 -1.41
CA ILE A 52 -2.01 -8.64 -1.97
C ILE A 52 -3.48 -8.55 -2.36
N GLU A 53 -3.72 -8.66 -3.67
CA GLU A 53 -5.06 -8.69 -4.21
C GLU A 53 -5.41 -10.13 -4.61
N THR A 54 -6.46 -10.69 -4.00
CA THR A 54 -6.96 -12.00 -4.36
C THR A 54 -7.90 -11.89 -5.56
N LYS A 55 -7.75 -12.78 -6.53
CA LYS A 55 -8.62 -12.84 -7.71
C LYS A 55 -9.45 -14.11 -7.64
N HIS A 56 -10.74 -14.00 -7.94
CA HIS A 56 -11.69 -15.11 -7.87
C HIS A 56 -12.59 -15.12 -9.10
N GLY A 57 -13.03 -16.31 -9.48
CA GLY A 57 -14.00 -16.48 -10.55
C GLY A 57 -13.45 -16.07 -11.92
N ARG A 58 -14.36 -15.89 -12.89
CA ARG A 58 -14.00 -15.48 -14.25
C ARG A 58 -13.85 -13.96 -14.34
N THR A 59 -12.86 -13.52 -15.10
CA THR A 59 -12.74 -12.08 -15.42
C THR A 59 -13.75 -11.76 -16.51
N GLN A 60 -14.91 -11.22 -16.12
CA GLN A 60 -16.05 -10.99 -17.02
C GLN A 60 -15.72 -10.11 -18.24
N SER A 61 -14.77 -9.17 -18.09
CA SER A 61 -14.34 -8.28 -19.16
C SER A 61 -13.46 -8.96 -20.22
N ILE A 62 -13.08 -10.23 -20.03
CA ILE A 62 -12.20 -10.97 -20.94
C ILE A 62 -12.91 -12.24 -21.41
N PRO A 63 -13.25 -12.31 -22.72
CA PRO A 63 -13.74 -13.53 -23.34
C PRO A 63 -12.78 -14.69 -23.07
N ASP A 64 -13.35 -15.86 -22.76
CA ASP A 64 -12.61 -17.11 -22.52
C ASP A 64 -11.59 -17.08 -21.39
N SER A 65 -11.67 -16.10 -20.46
CA SER A 65 -10.82 -16.09 -19.28
C SER A 65 -10.99 -17.37 -18.45
N VAL A 66 -9.87 -17.93 -18.00
CA VAL A 66 -9.86 -19.07 -17.08
C VAL A 66 -10.49 -18.63 -15.76
N GLU A 67 -11.30 -19.50 -15.18
CA GLU A 67 -11.88 -19.28 -13.86
C GLU A 67 -10.80 -19.43 -12.79
N ALA A 68 -10.57 -18.36 -12.02
CA ALA A 68 -9.65 -18.42 -10.89
C ALA A 68 -10.25 -19.27 -9.78
N GLU A 69 -9.41 -20.12 -9.19
CA GLU A 69 -9.79 -20.94 -8.04
C GLU A 69 -10.29 -20.05 -6.89
N PRO A 70 -11.30 -20.53 -6.13
CA PRO A 70 -11.75 -19.81 -4.95
C PRO A 70 -10.65 -19.79 -3.90
N PHE A 71 -10.51 -18.68 -3.18
CA PHE A 71 -9.69 -18.68 -1.98
C PHE A 71 -10.50 -19.26 -0.82
N THR A 72 -9.94 -20.28 -0.19
CA THR A 72 -10.45 -20.86 1.06
C THR A 72 -9.52 -20.51 2.21
N SER A 73 -9.89 -20.91 3.43
CA SER A 73 -9.00 -20.80 4.60
C SER A 73 -7.66 -21.50 4.34
N GLU A 74 -7.69 -22.68 3.71
CA GLU A 74 -6.49 -23.47 3.38
C GLU A 74 -5.63 -22.78 2.31
N THR A 75 -6.24 -22.13 1.32
CA THR A 75 -5.52 -21.32 0.33
C THR A 75 -4.75 -20.19 1.02
N PHE A 76 -5.37 -19.57 2.01
CA PHE A 76 -4.77 -18.52 2.80
C PHE A 76 -3.64 -19.03 3.72
N ASP A 77 -3.80 -20.21 4.33
CA ASP A 77 -2.72 -20.86 5.07
C ASP A 77 -1.53 -21.20 4.18
N ALA A 78 -1.80 -21.60 2.93
CA ALA A 78 -0.77 -21.85 1.93
C ALA A 78 -0.06 -20.54 1.53
N LEU A 79 -0.80 -19.46 1.30
CA LEU A 79 -0.25 -18.13 1.02
C LEU A 79 0.71 -17.68 2.14
N ASP A 80 0.28 -17.80 3.39
CA ASP A 80 1.09 -17.49 4.57
C ASP A 80 2.40 -18.32 4.63
N LYS A 81 2.33 -19.61 4.25
CA LYS A 81 3.51 -20.48 4.16
C LYS A 81 4.42 -20.09 2.99
N GLU A 82 3.88 -19.73 1.84
CA GLU A 82 4.66 -19.26 0.69
C GLU A 82 5.42 -17.98 1.01
N ILE A 83 4.77 -17.00 1.65
CA ILE A 83 5.44 -15.78 2.09
C ILE A 83 6.58 -16.11 3.06
N ARG A 84 6.32 -16.95 4.07
CA ARG A 84 7.33 -17.37 5.05
C ARG A 84 8.46 -18.23 4.47
N SER A 85 8.24 -18.89 3.34
CA SER A 85 9.29 -19.61 2.61
C SER A 85 10.33 -18.66 2.01
N VAL A 86 9.94 -17.41 1.73
CA VAL A 86 10.80 -16.38 1.14
C VAL A 86 11.31 -15.39 2.19
N PHE A 87 10.43 -14.82 3.00
CA PHE A 87 10.76 -13.84 4.04
C PHE A 87 10.71 -14.48 5.43
N SER A 88 11.76 -14.27 6.22
CA SER A 88 11.69 -14.61 7.65
C SER A 88 10.83 -13.59 8.41
N ASP A 89 10.25 -14.01 9.54
CA ASP A 89 9.46 -13.11 10.39
C ASP A 89 10.20 -11.82 10.78
N LYS A 90 11.54 -11.85 10.87
CA LYS A 90 12.37 -10.66 11.22
C LYS A 90 12.43 -9.63 10.09
N GLU A 91 12.22 -10.06 8.84
CA GLU A 91 12.17 -9.21 7.65
C GLU A 91 10.75 -8.62 7.46
N MET A 92 9.79 -8.99 8.31
CA MET A 92 8.38 -8.58 8.20
C MET A 92 7.90 -7.83 9.44
N ILE A 93 6.95 -6.91 9.22
CA ILE A 93 6.06 -6.39 10.27
C ILE A 93 4.80 -7.26 10.22
N LEU A 94 4.48 -7.94 11.32
CA LEU A 94 3.41 -8.94 11.40
C LEU A 94 2.31 -8.47 12.37
N PRO A 95 1.04 -8.85 12.14
CA PRO A 95 -0.08 -8.54 13.03
C PRO A 95 0.19 -8.87 14.50
N ASP A 96 0.69 -10.09 14.77
CA ASP A 96 1.00 -10.51 16.15
C ASP A 96 2.05 -9.64 16.84
N LYS A 97 3.05 -9.15 16.08
CA LYS A 97 4.10 -8.28 16.62
C LYS A 97 3.59 -6.89 16.95
N VAL A 98 2.66 -6.35 16.14
CA VAL A 98 2.01 -5.07 16.40
C VAL A 98 1.03 -5.20 17.56
N ARG A 99 0.30 -6.31 17.64
CA ARG A 99 -0.62 -6.57 18.75
C ARG A 99 0.12 -6.68 20.09
N GLY A 100 1.25 -7.39 20.13
CA GLY A 100 1.96 -7.67 21.38
C GLY A 100 1.03 -8.32 22.41
N ASP A 101 0.98 -7.74 23.62
CA ASP A 101 0.19 -8.26 24.74
C ASP A 101 -1.25 -7.69 24.81
N TYR A 102 -1.66 -6.87 23.84
CA TYR A 102 -3.02 -6.30 23.81
C TYR A 102 -4.07 -7.37 23.45
N GLN A 103 -5.27 -7.22 24.03
CA GLN A 103 -6.39 -8.13 23.76
C GLN A 103 -6.85 -8.12 22.30
N THR A 104 -6.75 -6.97 21.63
CA THR A 104 -7.14 -6.79 20.23
C THR A 104 -6.03 -6.06 19.49
N LEU A 105 -5.94 -6.27 18.17
CA LEU A 105 -4.97 -5.56 17.35
C LEU A 105 -5.31 -4.06 17.30
N GLU A 106 -6.60 -3.72 17.23
CA GLU A 106 -7.06 -2.33 17.27
C GLU A 106 -6.60 -1.59 18.54
N ALA A 107 -6.70 -2.23 19.72
CA ALA A 107 -6.26 -1.60 20.96
C ALA A 107 -4.75 -1.30 20.95
N ALA A 108 -3.94 -2.20 20.36
CA ALA A 108 -2.52 -1.98 20.18
C ALA A 108 -2.23 -0.81 19.22
N VAL A 109 -2.98 -0.74 18.11
CA VAL A 109 -2.88 0.31 17.10
C VAL A 109 -3.22 1.69 17.70
N HIS A 110 -4.31 1.79 18.45
CA HIS A 110 -4.68 3.01 19.18
C HIS A 110 -3.65 3.41 20.24
N ALA A 111 -2.97 2.43 20.84
CA ALA A 111 -1.88 2.67 21.77
C ALA A 111 -0.53 2.97 21.09
N GLY A 112 -0.49 3.04 19.75
CA GLY A 112 0.71 3.38 19.00
C GLY A 112 1.76 2.28 18.93
N GLN A 113 1.37 1.01 19.03
CA GLN A 113 2.29 -0.15 19.03
C GLN A 113 2.93 -0.46 17.66
N TRP A 114 2.72 0.37 16.64
CA TRP A 114 3.51 0.26 15.42
C TRP A 114 5.00 0.46 15.71
N PRO A 115 5.89 -0.38 15.15
CA PRO A 115 7.32 -0.14 15.26
C PRO A 115 7.70 1.24 14.75
N THR A 116 8.72 1.83 15.35
CA THR A 116 9.26 3.10 14.87
C THR A 116 9.79 2.94 13.44
N LEU A 117 9.99 4.06 12.74
CA LEU A 117 10.61 4.02 11.42
C LEU A 117 11.99 3.33 11.45
N VAL A 118 12.80 3.62 12.47
CA VAL A 118 14.16 3.04 12.60
C VAL A 118 14.08 1.52 12.69
N GLU A 119 13.13 0.99 13.47
CA GLU A 119 12.90 -0.45 13.60
C GLU A 119 12.25 -1.09 12.37
N SER A 120 11.64 -0.27 11.50
CA SER A 120 10.92 -0.71 10.30
C SER A 120 11.76 -0.68 9.04
N ARG A 121 12.95 -0.07 9.05
CA ARG A 121 13.83 -0.03 7.87
C ARG A 121 14.25 -1.45 7.45
N GLY A 122 14.31 -1.66 6.13
CA GLY A 122 14.65 -2.96 5.56
C GLY A 122 13.57 -4.04 5.69
N LYS A 123 12.37 -3.69 6.16
CA LYS A 123 11.26 -4.63 6.36
C LYS A 123 10.15 -4.45 5.33
N VAL A 124 9.33 -5.48 5.19
CA VAL A 124 8.11 -5.47 4.39
C VAL A 124 6.89 -5.66 5.29
N ILE A 125 5.74 -5.20 4.81
CA ILE A 125 4.43 -5.39 5.43
C ILE A 125 3.45 -5.85 4.36
N PHE A 126 2.72 -6.93 4.63
CA PHE A 126 1.75 -7.50 3.71
C PHE A 126 0.35 -7.06 4.09
N LEU A 127 -0.39 -6.54 3.12
CA LEU A 127 -1.73 -5.97 3.30
C LEU A 127 -2.70 -6.66 2.35
N MET A 128 -3.89 -7.02 2.82
CA MET A 128 -4.96 -7.51 1.94
C MET A 128 -5.67 -6.32 1.29
N ASP A 129 -5.72 -6.26 -0.04
CA ASP A 129 -6.41 -5.18 -0.78
C ASP A 129 -7.91 -5.18 -0.47
N GLN A 130 -8.55 -6.35 -0.58
CA GLN A 130 -10.00 -6.44 -0.64
C GLN A 130 -10.63 -6.81 0.71
N LYS A 131 -11.70 -6.10 1.11
CA LYS A 131 -12.44 -6.39 2.37
C LYS A 131 -13.16 -7.73 2.37
N ASN A 132 -13.66 -8.16 1.21
CA ASN A 132 -14.45 -9.40 1.07
C ASN A 132 -13.63 -10.67 1.35
N ALA A 133 -12.30 -10.61 1.20
CA ALA A 133 -11.41 -11.70 1.53
C ALA A 133 -11.21 -11.87 3.06
N GLY A 134 -11.39 -10.79 3.85
CA GLY A 134 -11.11 -10.75 5.29
C GLY A 134 -11.81 -11.84 6.12
N PRO A 135 -13.12 -12.10 5.94
CA PRO A 135 -13.80 -13.16 6.69
C PRO A 135 -13.24 -14.57 6.43
N ILE A 136 -12.76 -14.84 5.21
CA ILE A 136 -12.15 -16.13 4.86
C ILE A 136 -10.70 -16.18 5.39
N ASP A 137 -9.97 -15.07 5.29
CA ASP A 137 -8.61 -14.90 5.81
C ASP A 137 -8.54 -15.13 7.34
N THR A 138 -9.54 -14.67 8.08
CA THR A 138 -9.55 -14.77 9.55
C THR A 138 -10.17 -16.06 10.10
N ALA A 139 -10.66 -16.96 9.23
CA ALA A 139 -11.25 -18.22 9.64
C ALA A 139 -10.19 -19.10 10.35
N GLY A 140 -10.45 -19.50 11.60
CA GLY A 140 -9.46 -20.24 12.41
C GLY A 140 -8.32 -19.38 13.00
N HIS A 141 -8.26 -18.09 12.65
CA HIS A 141 -7.23 -17.14 13.06
C HIS A 141 -7.84 -15.87 13.67
N PRO A 142 -8.56 -15.99 14.81
CA PRO A 142 -9.21 -14.85 15.44
C PRO A 142 -8.18 -13.76 15.74
N LEU A 143 -8.53 -12.50 15.43
CA LEU A 143 -7.65 -11.35 15.65
C LEU A 143 -6.30 -11.45 14.91
N LEU A 144 -6.29 -12.11 13.76
CA LEU A 144 -5.10 -12.34 12.92
C LEU A 144 -3.98 -13.14 13.61
N GLN A 145 -4.32 -13.96 14.60
CA GLN A 145 -3.36 -14.84 15.27
C GLN A 145 -2.62 -15.73 14.27
N GLY A 146 -1.30 -15.61 14.20
CA GLY A 146 -0.46 -16.39 13.31
C GLY A 146 -0.50 -15.98 11.84
N ARG A 147 -1.25 -14.95 11.46
CA ARG A 147 -1.37 -14.47 10.07
C ARG A 147 -0.16 -13.63 9.64
N VAL A 148 0.14 -13.61 8.34
CA VAL A 148 1.11 -12.66 7.78
C VAL A 148 0.46 -11.34 7.38
N LEU A 149 -0.71 -11.41 6.75
CA LEU A 149 -1.38 -10.24 6.18
C LEU A 149 -2.15 -9.46 7.24
N PHE A 150 -2.12 -8.13 7.13
CA PHE A 150 -3.12 -7.27 7.75
C PHE A 150 -4.34 -7.19 6.84
N THR A 151 -5.52 -7.49 7.36
CA THR A 151 -6.77 -7.36 6.60
C THR A 151 -7.17 -5.89 6.43
N ASN A 152 -7.70 -5.55 5.26
CA ASN A 152 -8.46 -4.32 5.09
C ASN A 152 -9.79 -4.49 5.84
N SER A 153 -9.85 -3.95 7.06
CA SER A 153 -10.99 -4.11 7.98
C SER A 153 -11.62 -2.76 8.29
N ASP A 154 -12.85 -2.77 8.77
CA ASP A 154 -13.55 -1.53 9.13
C ASP A 154 -13.01 -0.99 10.47
N PRO A 155 -12.81 0.34 10.62
CA PRO A 155 -12.48 0.94 11.91
C PRO A 155 -13.49 0.54 12.99
N GLY A 156 -13.05 0.22 14.21
CA GLY A 156 -13.91 -0.32 15.27
C GLY A 156 -13.91 -1.85 15.38
N LYS A 157 -13.31 -2.57 14.42
CA LYS A 157 -13.18 -4.03 14.46
C LYS A 157 -11.94 -4.44 15.25
N PRO A 158 -11.99 -5.53 16.03
CA PRO A 158 -10.90 -5.88 16.93
C PRO A 158 -9.61 -6.33 16.20
N ASP A 159 -9.69 -6.66 14.92
CA ASP A 159 -8.58 -7.05 14.06
C ASP A 159 -8.08 -5.91 13.15
N VAL A 160 -8.63 -4.69 13.25
CA VAL A 160 -8.27 -3.61 12.33
C VAL A 160 -6.94 -2.94 12.70
N ALA A 161 -6.10 -2.78 11.69
CA ALA A 161 -4.87 -1.98 11.74
C ALA A 161 -4.62 -1.21 10.44
N PHE A 162 -5.15 -1.75 9.33
CA PHE A 162 -5.04 -1.22 7.99
C PHE A 162 -6.45 -0.98 7.42
N VAL A 163 -6.63 0.17 6.75
CA VAL A 163 -7.89 0.56 6.13
C VAL A 163 -7.63 1.13 4.73
N GLU A 164 -8.42 0.69 3.75
CA GLU A 164 -8.49 1.36 2.45
C GLU A 164 -9.64 2.35 2.37
N GLU A 165 -9.32 3.57 1.96
CA GLU A 165 -10.25 4.68 1.79
C GLU A 165 -10.24 5.17 0.34
N ASN A 166 -10.78 4.33 -0.56
CA ASN A 166 -10.81 4.62 -2.00
C ASN A 166 -11.66 5.84 -2.34
N GLU A 167 -12.70 6.12 -1.55
CA GLU A 167 -13.58 7.29 -1.71
C GLU A 167 -13.55 8.24 -0.52
N GLY A 168 -12.73 7.95 0.51
CA GLY A 168 -12.65 8.75 1.72
C GLY A 168 -12.17 10.18 1.47
N SER A 169 -12.68 11.13 2.26
CA SER A 169 -12.23 12.52 2.26
C SER A 169 -10.89 12.66 2.99
N PRO A 170 -10.09 13.71 2.71
CA PRO A 170 -8.88 14.00 3.47
C PRO A 170 -9.13 14.08 4.99
N GLN A 171 -10.28 14.62 5.41
CA GLN A 171 -10.62 14.74 6.83
C GLN A 171 -10.84 13.39 7.49
N LEU A 172 -11.55 12.47 6.80
CA LEU A 172 -11.73 11.10 7.29
C LEU A 172 -10.38 10.37 7.38
N ILE A 173 -9.57 10.46 6.33
CA ILE A 173 -8.23 9.87 6.28
C ILE A 173 -7.38 10.39 7.44
N ASP A 174 -7.32 11.70 7.64
CA ASP A 174 -6.55 12.30 8.73
C ASP A 174 -7.02 11.82 10.10
N GLN A 175 -8.33 11.69 10.29
CA GLN A 175 -8.91 11.14 11.52
C GLN A 175 -8.45 9.70 11.76
N LEU A 176 -8.52 8.83 10.76
CA LEU A 176 -8.08 7.44 10.86
C LEU A 176 -6.58 7.33 11.18
N VAL A 177 -5.77 8.17 10.54
CA VAL A 177 -4.32 8.23 10.77
C VAL A 177 -3.99 8.69 12.19
N ARG A 178 -4.77 9.63 12.75
CA ARG A 178 -4.64 10.06 14.16
C ARG A 178 -5.01 8.95 15.15
N GLN A 179 -5.91 8.05 14.77
CA GLN A 179 -6.27 6.88 15.55
C GLN A 179 -5.22 5.76 15.46
N GLY A 180 -4.16 5.94 14.66
CA GLY A 180 -3.04 4.99 14.56
C GLY A 180 -3.15 4.01 13.39
N TYR A 181 -4.26 4.02 12.64
CA TYR A 181 -4.40 3.16 11.47
C TYR A 181 -3.39 3.50 10.38
N ILE A 182 -2.97 2.48 9.63
CA ILE A 182 -2.34 2.66 8.33
C ILE A 182 -3.45 2.81 7.30
N VAL A 183 -3.41 3.90 6.53
CA VAL A 183 -4.43 4.20 5.52
C VAL A 183 -3.83 4.19 4.13
N ARG A 184 -4.45 3.42 3.24
CA ARG A 184 -4.28 3.55 1.79
C ARG A 184 -5.42 4.37 1.23
N ALA A 185 -5.11 5.33 0.37
CA ALA A 185 -6.09 5.97 -0.50
C ALA A 185 -5.66 5.82 -1.96
N ARG A 186 -6.61 5.95 -2.88
CA ARG A 186 -6.38 5.84 -4.32
C ARG A 186 -6.62 7.19 -5.00
N ALA A 187 -5.68 7.65 -5.82
CA ALA A 187 -5.72 8.96 -6.47
C ALA A 187 -6.56 9.01 -7.75
N ASP A 188 -6.71 7.89 -8.45
CA ASP A 188 -7.39 7.79 -9.73
C ASP A 188 -8.09 6.43 -9.89
N GLU A 189 -9.15 6.40 -10.70
CA GLU A 189 -9.92 5.19 -11.02
C GLU A 189 -10.31 5.17 -12.49
N SER A 190 -10.33 3.96 -13.07
CA SER A 190 -10.89 3.68 -14.40
C SER A 190 -10.35 4.60 -15.51
N THR A 191 -9.12 5.09 -15.36
CA THR A 191 -8.48 6.05 -16.27
C THR A 191 -9.16 7.42 -16.39
N ILE A 192 -10.21 7.71 -15.62
CA ILE A 192 -11.07 8.89 -15.79
C ILE A 192 -10.27 10.18 -15.60
N ALA A 193 -9.67 10.35 -14.42
CA ALA A 193 -8.85 11.51 -14.07
C ALA A 193 -7.69 11.70 -15.06
N ALA A 194 -7.07 10.61 -15.50
CA ALA A 194 -5.94 10.64 -16.41
C ALA A 194 -6.29 11.06 -17.85
N ARG A 195 -7.55 10.92 -18.28
CA ARG A 195 -8.02 11.35 -19.60
C ARG A 195 -8.40 12.82 -19.65
N THR A 196 -8.82 13.39 -18.53
CA THR A 196 -9.23 14.79 -18.41
C THR A 196 -8.19 15.68 -17.71
N ASN A 197 -7.13 15.08 -17.18
CA ASN A 197 -6.15 15.73 -16.31
C ASN A 197 -6.77 16.32 -15.04
N ASP A 198 -7.80 15.68 -14.48
CA ASP A 198 -8.40 16.10 -13.21
C ASP A 198 -7.50 15.69 -12.04
N THR A 199 -6.80 16.68 -11.45
CA THR A 199 -5.87 16.46 -10.35
C THR A 199 -6.50 16.64 -8.97
N THR A 200 -7.80 16.94 -8.89
CA THR A 200 -8.46 17.35 -7.64
C THR A 200 -8.28 16.30 -6.53
N ARG A 201 -8.55 15.03 -6.83
CA ARG A 201 -8.41 13.93 -5.85
C ARG A 201 -6.95 13.68 -5.50
N ARG A 202 -6.06 13.65 -6.49
CA ARG A 202 -4.61 13.50 -6.29
C ARG A 202 -4.09 14.55 -5.32
N ASP A 203 -4.37 15.81 -5.59
CA ASP A 203 -3.86 16.93 -4.82
C ASP A 203 -4.44 16.92 -3.39
N ALA A 204 -5.72 16.58 -3.23
CA ALA A 204 -6.33 16.41 -1.92
C ALA A 204 -5.65 15.30 -1.09
N LEU A 205 -5.37 14.14 -1.70
CA LEU A 205 -4.71 13.03 -1.01
C LEU A 205 -3.22 13.30 -0.73
N LEU A 206 -2.51 13.97 -1.64
CA LEU A 206 -1.14 14.43 -1.40
C LEU A 206 -1.07 15.52 -0.31
N HIS A 207 -2.20 16.06 0.15
CA HIS A 207 -2.28 16.94 1.32
C HIS A 207 -2.99 16.29 2.51
N SER A 208 -3.20 14.96 2.50
CA SER A 208 -3.71 14.20 3.63
C SER A 208 -2.62 13.38 4.32
N GLY A 209 -2.99 12.79 5.45
CA GLY A 209 -2.19 11.88 6.23
C GLY A 209 -2.11 10.44 5.70
N ALA A 210 -2.78 10.09 4.60
CA ALA A 210 -2.75 8.72 4.07
C ALA A 210 -1.31 8.24 3.90
N GLN A 211 -0.93 7.13 4.51
CA GLN A 211 0.44 6.60 4.45
C GLN A 211 0.77 6.03 3.07
N MET A 212 -0.24 5.58 2.32
CA MET A 212 -0.08 5.08 0.96
C MET A 212 -1.06 5.77 0.02
N ILE A 213 -0.57 6.20 -1.13
CA ILE A 213 -1.39 6.74 -2.22
C ILE A 213 -1.14 5.87 -3.45
N SER A 214 -2.16 5.12 -3.87
CA SER A 214 -2.13 4.28 -5.07
C SER A 214 -2.69 5.01 -6.29
N THR A 215 -2.27 4.57 -7.46
CA THR A 215 -2.53 5.23 -8.75
C THR A 215 -2.10 4.28 -9.86
N ASP A 216 -2.61 4.48 -11.07
CA ASP A 216 -2.13 3.80 -12.29
C ASP A 216 -1.10 4.63 -13.08
N TYR A 217 -0.77 5.85 -12.61
CA TYR A 217 0.04 6.82 -13.33
C TYR A 217 1.20 7.35 -12.47
N PRO A 218 2.27 6.57 -12.27
CA PRO A 218 3.47 7.05 -11.59
C PRO A 218 4.10 8.23 -12.32
N LEU A 219 4.99 8.95 -11.62
CA LEU A 219 5.91 9.89 -12.29
C LEU A 219 6.68 9.23 -13.44
N SER A 220 7.08 7.97 -13.28
CA SER A 220 7.83 7.21 -14.29
C SER A 220 6.99 6.77 -15.49
N GLU A 221 5.66 6.70 -15.33
CA GLU A 221 4.73 6.27 -16.37
C GLU A 221 3.51 7.20 -16.41
N PRO A 222 3.69 8.46 -16.83
CA PRO A 222 2.59 9.39 -16.92
C PRO A 222 1.57 8.94 -17.97
N SER A 223 0.32 9.37 -17.79
CA SER A 223 -0.77 9.17 -18.73
C SER A 223 -0.38 9.62 -20.13
N LYS A 224 -0.53 8.71 -21.10
CA LYS A 224 -0.33 9.02 -22.52
C LYS A 224 -1.32 10.05 -23.09
N TRP A 225 -2.44 10.31 -22.40
CA TRP A 225 -3.47 11.22 -22.89
C TRP A 225 -3.18 12.68 -22.53
N THR A 226 -2.71 12.92 -21.31
CA THR A 226 -2.62 14.28 -20.74
C THR A 226 -1.32 14.56 -20.01
N GLY A 227 -0.49 13.54 -19.76
CA GLY A 227 0.65 13.65 -18.84
C GLY A 227 0.24 13.61 -17.36
N TYR A 228 -1.01 13.27 -17.03
CA TYR A 228 -1.43 13.01 -15.65
C TYR A 228 -0.51 11.98 -14.98
N SER A 229 0.00 12.33 -13.81
CA SER A 229 0.89 11.52 -12.98
C SER A 229 0.72 11.91 -11.52
N VAL A 230 1.10 10.98 -10.65
CA VAL A 230 0.99 11.10 -9.20
C VAL A 230 2.33 10.77 -8.56
N GLY A 231 2.82 11.73 -7.77
CA GLY A 231 4.02 11.61 -6.96
C GLY A 231 4.27 12.91 -6.20
N PHE A 232 5.23 12.91 -5.28
CA PHE A 232 5.62 14.14 -4.59
C PHE A 232 6.37 15.06 -5.54
N ALA A 233 6.14 16.38 -5.41
CA ALA A 233 6.74 17.39 -6.28
C ALA A 233 8.26 17.49 -6.17
N ASP A 234 8.84 17.03 -5.06
CA ASP A 234 10.30 16.93 -4.88
C ASP A 234 10.88 15.63 -5.46
N GLY A 235 10.04 14.78 -6.07
CA GLY A 235 10.43 13.48 -6.62
C GLY A 235 10.81 12.45 -5.57
N LEU A 236 10.66 12.72 -4.27
CA LEU A 236 10.98 11.73 -3.25
C LEU A 236 9.99 10.55 -3.32
N PRO A 237 10.43 9.31 -3.06
CA PRO A 237 9.51 8.17 -2.96
C PRO A 237 8.72 8.16 -1.63
N ALA A 238 9.20 8.90 -0.64
CA ALA A 238 8.64 8.94 0.70
C ALA A 238 8.85 10.31 1.34
N ARG A 239 7.88 10.76 2.14
CA ARG A 239 7.97 11.99 2.93
C ARG A 239 7.51 11.78 4.36
N CYS A 240 7.85 12.74 5.21
CA CYS A 240 7.33 12.80 6.58
C CYS A 240 5.81 12.95 6.54
N ASN A 241 5.10 12.11 7.27
CA ASN A 241 3.65 12.17 7.35
C ASN A 241 3.22 13.46 8.08
N ILE A 242 2.32 14.23 7.47
CA ILE A 242 1.90 15.54 7.97
C ILE A 242 1.03 15.47 9.25
N ILE A 243 0.54 14.28 9.59
CA ILE A 243 -0.34 14.04 10.75
C ILE A 243 0.43 13.51 11.96
N ASN A 244 1.31 12.53 11.75
CA ASN A 244 1.92 11.76 12.84
C ASN A 244 3.45 11.60 12.76
N ALA A 245 4.14 12.33 11.89
CA ALA A 245 5.59 12.41 11.97
C ALA A 245 6.03 13.36 13.12
N PRO A 246 7.16 13.07 13.79
CA PRO A 246 7.72 14.02 14.75
C PRO A 246 8.16 15.30 14.03
N ALA A 247 8.11 16.44 14.73
CA ALA A 247 8.52 17.74 14.18
C ALA A 247 9.99 17.78 13.68
N THR A 248 10.83 16.84 14.14
CA THR A 248 12.21 16.69 13.71
C THR A 248 12.36 15.88 12.41
N CYS A 249 11.29 15.31 11.89
CA CYS A 249 11.32 14.50 10.67
C CYS A 249 11.70 15.38 9.46
N LYS A 250 12.65 14.90 8.66
CA LYS A 250 13.06 15.53 7.41
C LYS A 250 12.87 14.56 6.26
N SER A 251 11.98 14.89 5.31
CA SER A 251 11.64 14.01 4.18
C SER A 251 12.87 13.59 3.37
N SER A 252 13.81 14.52 3.15
CA SER A 252 15.06 14.27 2.44
C SER A 252 15.99 13.25 3.10
N LEU A 253 15.78 12.91 4.38
CA LEU A 253 16.57 11.90 5.09
C LEU A 253 15.89 10.52 5.12
N LEU A 254 14.67 10.39 4.58
CA LEU A 254 13.96 9.11 4.57
C LEU A 254 14.57 8.15 3.54
N GLU A 255 14.85 8.65 2.35
CA GLU A 255 15.46 7.93 1.23
C GLU A 255 16.46 8.86 0.49
N PRO A 256 17.59 9.23 1.13
CA PRO A 256 18.44 10.33 0.67
C PRO A 256 19.11 10.11 -0.69
N ASN A 257 19.17 8.87 -1.16
CA ASN A 257 19.77 8.49 -2.44
C ASN A 257 18.75 7.99 -3.46
N ALA A 258 17.44 8.10 -3.17
CA ALA A 258 16.40 7.64 -4.06
C ALA A 258 15.56 8.82 -4.56
N MET A 259 15.39 8.86 -5.88
CA MET A 259 14.47 9.77 -6.55
C MET A 259 13.54 8.92 -7.40
N SER A 260 12.24 9.20 -7.32
CA SER A 260 11.27 8.70 -8.26
C SER A 260 11.60 9.29 -9.63
N GLY A 261 12.01 8.44 -10.58
CA GLY A 261 12.27 8.86 -11.95
C GLY A 261 10.98 9.32 -12.64
N GLY A 262 11.13 10.19 -13.65
CA GLY A 262 10.02 10.62 -14.51
C GLY A 262 9.72 12.12 -14.48
N VAL A 263 8.59 12.51 -15.05
CA VAL A 263 8.20 13.91 -15.28
C VAL A 263 6.96 14.21 -14.44
N HIS A 264 7.01 15.24 -13.59
CA HIS A 264 5.83 15.72 -12.89
C HIS A 264 4.76 16.13 -13.90
N SER A 265 3.49 15.83 -13.61
CA SER A 265 2.41 16.43 -14.35
C SER A 265 2.59 17.95 -14.42
N PRO A 266 2.28 18.59 -15.56
CA PRO A 266 2.16 20.03 -15.62
C PRO A 266 1.25 20.52 -14.49
N GLU A 267 1.71 21.49 -13.69
CA GLU A 267 0.85 22.19 -12.74
C GLU A 267 -0.22 22.98 -13.53
N ASN A 268 -1.51 22.70 -13.25
CA ASN A 268 -2.71 23.56 -13.41
C ASN A 268 -3.94 22.67 -13.11
N HIS A 269 -4.78 22.88 -12.09
CA HIS A 269 -5.20 24.10 -11.38
C HIS A 269 -5.62 23.78 -9.93
N PRO A 270 -5.24 24.65 -8.97
CA PRO A 270 -6.21 25.62 -8.51
C PRO A 270 -5.71 27.03 -8.80
N VAL A 271 -6.62 27.92 -9.16
CA VAL A 271 -6.38 29.36 -9.19
C VAL A 271 -5.62 29.73 -7.92
N SER A 272 -4.41 30.26 -8.09
CA SER A 272 -3.69 31.01 -7.06
C SER A 272 -4.67 32.06 -6.52
N ARG A 273 -5.35 31.76 -5.41
CA ARG A 273 -5.87 32.79 -4.54
C ARG A 273 -4.65 33.42 -3.91
N LYS A 274 -4.23 34.53 -4.51
CA LYS A 274 -3.48 35.57 -3.83
C LYS A 274 -4.17 35.80 -2.48
N LEU A 275 -3.49 35.42 -1.40
CA LEU A 275 -3.74 36.00 -0.10
C LEU A 275 -3.18 37.43 -0.19
N LYS A 276 -4.10 38.38 -0.40
CA LYS A 276 -4.00 39.70 0.24
C LYS A 276 -4.56 39.56 1.64
#